data_AF-A0A946NLG0-F1
#
_entry.id   AF-A0A946NLG0-F1
#
_cell.length_a   1.000
_cell.length_b   1.000
_cell.length_c   1.000
_cell.angle_alpha   90.00
_cell.angle_beta   90.00
_cell.angle_gamma   90.00
#
_symmetry.space_group_name_H-M   'P 1'
#
loop_
_entity.id
_entity.type
_entity.pdbx_description
1 polymer ?
#
loop_
_entity_poly.entity_id
_entity_poly.type
_entity_poly.pdbx_seq_one_letter_code
_entity_poly.pdbx_strand_id
1 'polypeptide(L)'
;MVEICDSGKVWCKGSARPMHAVRTGAKIIATGKGENQTIECWVDGNVLCVDLHEPGIRSAKKFPLDLEPTLKGTLFNGFTRTKHADVSIVSSDQSGVEEKTVSGEAYRAGQFDSMDTGDFWNKVWTP
;
A
#
# COMPACT_ATOMS: atom_id res chain seq x y z
N MET A 1 18.38 -6.70 4.64
CA MET A 1 17.60 -5.76 3.81
C MET A 1 16.13 -6.11 4.02
N VAL A 2 15.27 -5.14 4.35
CA VAL A 2 13.83 -5.43 4.42
C VAL A 2 13.30 -5.43 2.99
N GLU A 3 12.61 -6.50 2.62
CA GLU A 3 12.03 -6.68 1.29
C GLU A 3 10.57 -7.11 1.43
N ILE A 4 9.83 -7.07 0.33
CA ILE A 4 8.48 -7.62 0.26
C ILE A 4 8.59 -9.15 0.14
N CYS A 5 8.28 -9.84 1.24
CA CYS A 5 8.46 -11.29 1.36
C CYS A 5 7.19 -12.10 1.09
N ASP A 6 6.03 -11.46 0.90
CA ASP A 6 4.76 -12.11 0.53
C ASP A 6 3.71 -11.03 0.20
N SER A 7 2.63 -11.41 -0.48
CA SER A 7 1.48 -10.55 -0.68
C SER A 7 0.19 -11.35 -0.71
N GLY A 8 -0.93 -10.69 -0.43
CA GLY A 8 -2.22 -11.35 -0.43
C GLY A 8 -3.32 -10.43 0.07
N LYS A 9 -4.36 -11.04 0.65
CA LYS A 9 -5.50 -10.37 1.27
C LYS A 9 -5.57 -10.75 2.74
N VAL A 10 -5.92 -9.77 3.57
CA VAL A 10 -6.19 -9.94 4.99
C VAL A 10 -7.58 -9.45 5.32
N TRP A 11 -8.23 -10.10 6.30
CA TRP A 11 -9.45 -9.60 6.90
C TRP A 11 -9.11 -8.86 8.18
N CYS A 12 -9.25 -7.53 8.19
CA CYS A 12 -9.11 -6.76 9.43
C CYS A 12 -10.41 -6.78 10.23
N LYS A 13 -10.29 -6.88 11.56
CA LYS A 13 -11.45 -6.75 12.44
C LYS A 13 -12.11 -5.39 12.23
N GLY A 14 -13.43 -5.39 12.00
CA GLY A 14 -14.20 -4.17 11.69
C GLY A 14 -14.29 -3.82 10.20
N SER A 15 -13.53 -4.50 9.32
CA SER A 15 -13.70 -4.35 7.87
C SER A 15 -14.83 -5.22 7.35
N ALA A 16 -15.60 -4.67 6.40
CA ALA A 16 -16.62 -5.41 5.67
C ALA A 16 -16.06 -6.30 4.55
N ARG A 17 -14.80 -6.07 4.12
CA ARG A 17 -14.17 -6.77 3.00
C ARG A 17 -12.69 -7.09 3.27
N PRO A 18 -12.12 -8.13 2.64
CA PRO A 18 -10.68 -8.38 2.69
C PRO A 18 -9.91 -7.25 1.99
N MET A 19 -8.80 -6.83 2.57
CA MET A 19 -7.94 -5.77 2.04
C MET A 19 -6.65 -6.36 1.49
N HIS A 20 -6.15 -5.80 0.38
CA HIS A 20 -4.84 -6.18 -0.14
C HIS A 20 -3.74 -5.76 0.83
N ALA A 21 -2.81 -6.68 1.10
CA ALA A 21 -1.71 -6.46 2.02
C ALA A 21 -0.43 -7.12 1.52
N VAL A 22 0.69 -6.54 1.96
CA VAL A 22 2.03 -7.09 1.72
C VAL A 22 2.69 -7.44 3.04
N ARG A 23 3.60 -8.41 3.02
CA ARG A 23 4.46 -8.74 4.16
C ARG A 23 5.86 -8.19 3.94
N THR A 24 6.33 -7.38 4.88
CA THR A 24 7.71 -6.87 4.93
C THR A 24 8.35 -7.35 6.22
N GLY A 25 9.25 -8.35 6.12
CA GLY A 25 9.79 -9.04 7.29
C GLY A 25 8.68 -9.73 8.11
N ALA A 26 8.49 -9.27 9.35
CA ALA A 26 7.46 -9.77 10.27
C ALA A 26 6.16 -8.96 10.25
N LYS A 27 6.11 -7.82 9.53
CA LYS A 27 4.95 -6.92 9.52
C LYS A 27 4.06 -7.21 8.31
N ILE A 28 2.75 -7.14 8.53
CA ILE A 28 1.74 -7.12 7.48
C ILE A 28 1.22 -5.69 7.34
N ILE A 29 1.23 -5.17 6.12
CA ILE A 29 0.81 -3.80 5.82
C ILE A 29 -0.36 -3.85 4.86
N ALA A 30 -1.51 -3.34 5.29
CA ALA A 30 -2.66 -3.15 4.41
C ALA A 30 -2.39 -1.94 3.51
N THR A 31 -2.33 -2.19 2.21
CA THR A 31 -1.89 -1.20 1.20
C THR A 31 -2.92 -0.11 0.91
N GLY A 32 -4.19 -0.33 1.29
CA GLY A 32 -5.31 0.54 0.93
C GLY A 32 -5.80 0.39 -0.51
N LYS A 33 -5.26 -0.57 -1.27
CA LYS A 33 -5.66 -0.84 -2.65
C LYS A 33 -7.15 -1.20 -2.77
N GLY A 34 -7.86 -0.45 -3.58
CA GLY A 34 -9.23 -0.74 -4.01
C GLY A 34 -9.32 -1.96 -4.95
N GLU A 35 -10.55 -2.37 -5.23
CA GLU A 35 -10.81 -3.56 -6.08
C GLU A 35 -10.28 -3.36 -7.51
N ASN A 36 -10.52 -2.19 -8.11
CA ASN A 36 -10.19 -1.89 -9.51
C ASN A 36 -8.81 -1.23 -9.71
N GLN A 37 -8.11 -0.91 -8.63
CA GLN A 37 -6.78 -0.28 -8.71
C GLN A 37 -5.71 -1.29 -9.11
N THR A 38 -4.76 -0.87 -9.93
CA THR A 38 -3.45 -1.52 -10.03
C THR A 38 -2.59 -1.07 -8.84
N ILE A 39 -1.53 -1.84 -8.57
CA ILE A 39 -0.61 -1.55 -7.47
C ILE A 39 0.82 -1.86 -7.86
N GLU A 40 1.73 -0.97 -7.51
CA GLU A 40 3.16 -1.23 -7.46
C GLU A 40 3.68 -0.97 -6.03
N CYS A 41 4.53 -1.86 -5.54
CA CYS A 41 5.10 -1.75 -4.20
C CYS A 41 6.61 -2.02 -4.24
N TRP A 42 7.39 -1.22 -3.51
CA TRP A 42 8.81 -1.46 -3.28
C TRP A 42 9.25 -0.91 -1.92
N VAL A 43 10.41 -1.34 -1.46
CA VAL A 43 11.02 -0.79 -0.24
C VAL A 43 12.12 0.17 -0.64
N ASP A 44 12.09 1.38 -0.07
CA ASP A 44 13.14 2.39 -0.17
C ASP A 44 13.59 2.79 1.24
N GLY A 45 14.82 2.44 1.61
CA GLY A 45 15.33 2.61 2.97
C GLY A 45 14.46 1.92 4.04
N ASN A 46 13.87 2.72 4.92
CA ASN A 46 12.97 2.25 6.00
C ASN A 46 11.48 2.49 5.68
N VAL A 47 11.13 2.62 4.39
CA VAL A 47 9.76 2.93 3.96
C VAL A 47 9.30 1.91 2.93
N LEU A 48 8.07 1.41 3.10
CA LEU A 48 7.35 0.76 2.01
C LEU A 48 6.63 1.83 1.19
N CYS A 49 6.97 1.89 -0.09
CA CYS A 49 6.39 2.76 -1.09
C CYS A 49 5.28 2.01 -1.82
N VAL A 50 4.10 2.63 -1.95
CA VAL A 50 2.94 2.06 -2.62
C VAL A 50 2.36 3.06 -3.62
N ASP A 51 2.31 2.67 -4.88
CA ASP A 51 1.60 3.37 -5.96
C ASP A 51 0.27 2.68 -6.23
N LEU A 52 -0.84 3.39 -6.05
CA LEU A 52 -2.19 2.90 -6.35
C LEU A 52 -2.75 3.69 -7.53
N HIS A 53 -3.19 2.98 -8.57
CA HIS A 53 -3.63 3.64 -9.79
C HIS A 53 -4.94 3.04 -10.31
N GLU A 54 -5.90 3.90 -10.62
CA GLU A 54 -7.06 3.56 -11.45
C GLU A 54 -7.42 4.76 -12.34
N PRO A 55 -8.19 4.58 -13.42
CA PRO A 55 -8.52 5.69 -14.31
C PRO A 55 -9.11 6.90 -13.57
N GLY A 56 -8.39 8.02 -13.61
CA GLY A 56 -8.82 9.30 -13.03
C GLY A 56 -8.32 9.60 -11.61
N ILE A 57 -7.64 8.67 -10.94
CA ILE A 57 -7.03 8.88 -9.64
C ILE A 57 -5.76 8.03 -9.45
N ARG A 58 -4.74 8.63 -8.87
CA ARG A 58 -3.49 7.94 -8.51
C ARG A 58 -2.98 8.43 -7.17
N SER A 59 -2.54 7.52 -6.32
CA SER A 59 -2.10 7.81 -4.96
C SER A 59 -0.73 7.21 -4.70
N ALA A 60 0.18 8.02 -4.18
CA ALA A 60 1.47 7.56 -3.66
C ALA A 60 1.40 7.53 -2.14
N LYS A 61 1.70 6.38 -1.52
CA LYS A 61 1.71 6.21 -0.06
C LYS A 61 3.07 5.75 0.44
N LYS A 62 3.52 6.33 1.55
CA LYS A 62 4.73 5.95 2.28
C LYS A 62 4.35 5.37 3.63
N PHE A 63 4.77 4.14 3.89
CA PHE A 63 4.58 3.44 5.15
C PHE A 63 5.93 3.27 5.85
N PRO A 64 6.20 3.97 6.96
CA PRO A 64 7.38 3.71 7.76
C PRO A 64 7.38 2.26 8.26
N LEU A 65 8.48 1.54 8.05
CA LEU A 65 8.60 0.12 8.41
C LEU A 65 8.81 -0.10 9.90
N ASP A 66 9.15 0.95 10.65
CA ASP A 66 9.17 1.00 12.12
C ASP A 66 7.78 1.27 12.72
N LEU A 67 6.78 1.61 11.91
CA LEU A 67 5.43 1.88 12.39
C LEU A 67 4.81 0.63 13.02
N GLU A 68 4.28 0.78 14.24
CA GLU A 68 3.72 -0.34 14.99
C GLU A 68 2.30 -0.69 14.50
N PRO A 69 1.96 -1.98 14.31
CA PRO A 69 0.64 -2.38 13.86
C PRO A 69 -0.46 -2.02 14.88
N THR A 70 -1.53 -1.38 14.42
CA THR A 70 -2.67 -0.99 15.27
C THR A 70 -3.88 -1.91 15.11
N LEU A 71 -3.94 -2.68 14.02
CA LEU A 71 -5.06 -3.56 13.72
C LEU A 71 -4.73 -5.02 13.98
N LYS A 72 -5.76 -5.78 14.36
CA LYS A 72 -5.73 -7.25 14.36
C LYS A 72 -6.57 -7.75 13.19
N GLY A 73 -6.10 -8.82 12.56
CA GLY A 73 -6.81 -9.46 11.47
C GLY A 73 -6.31 -10.87 11.23
N THR A 74 -6.86 -11.49 10.19
CA THR A 74 -6.52 -12.85 9.80
C THR A 74 -6.12 -12.88 8.32
N LEU A 75 -5.15 -13.72 7.95
CA LEU A 75 -4.87 -14.00 6.55
C LEU A 75 -6.12 -14.55 5.86
N PHE A 76 -6.41 -14.08 4.65
CA PHE A 76 -7.59 -14.51 3.89
C PHE A 76 -7.19 -15.34 2.66
N ASN A 77 -6.37 -14.80 1.77
CA ASN A 77 -5.91 -15.49 0.56
C ASN A 77 -4.59 -14.86 0.04
N GLY A 78 -3.90 -15.51 -0.89
CA GLY A 78 -2.75 -14.99 -1.63
C GLY A 78 -1.41 -15.18 -0.95
N PHE A 79 -1.38 -15.15 0.39
CA PHE A 79 -0.16 -15.42 1.15
C PHE A 79 0.24 -16.89 1.02
N THR A 80 1.36 -17.15 0.34
CA THR A 80 1.86 -18.52 0.09
C THR A 80 3.01 -18.89 1.01
N ARG A 81 3.71 -17.89 1.56
CA ARG A 81 4.90 -18.05 2.42
C ARG A 81 4.62 -17.72 3.88
N THR A 82 3.46 -17.11 4.18
CA THR A 82 3.05 -16.70 5.52
C THR A 82 2.04 -17.69 6.09
N LYS A 83 2.35 -18.34 7.22
CA LYS A 83 1.55 -19.44 7.79
C LYS A 83 0.69 -19.06 8.99
N HIS A 84 0.90 -17.89 9.58
CA HIS A 84 0.16 -17.48 10.79
C HIS A 84 -1.22 -16.97 10.41
N ALA A 85 -2.28 -17.61 10.90
CA ALA A 85 -3.65 -17.19 10.60
C ALA A 85 -3.91 -15.78 11.15
N ASP A 86 -3.62 -15.54 12.42
CA ASP A 86 -3.80 -14.21 13.04
C ASP A 86 -2.54 -13.36 12.90
N VAL A 87 -2.75 -12.10 12.50
CA VAL A 87 -1.68 -11.15 12.21
C VAL A 87 -1.99 -9.76 12.77
N SER A 88 -0.92 -9.07 13.12
CA SER A 88 -0.92 -7.65 13.43
C SER A 88 -0.69 -6.85 12.15
N ILE A 89 -1.54 -5.86 11.88
CA ILE A 89 -1.60 -5.16 10.59
C ILE A 89 -1.40 -3.65 10.79
N VAL A 90 -0.50 -3.07 9.99
CA VAL A 90 -0.40 -1.61 9.80
C VAL A 90 -1.49 -1.18 8.81
N SER A 91 -2.35 -0.25 9.22
CA SER A 91 -3.45 0.23 8.39
C SER A 91 -3.00 1.35 7.44
N SER A 92 -3.67 1.48 6.29
CA SER A 92 -3.39 2.53 5.31
C SER A 92 -3.78 3.93 5.74
N ASP A 93 -4.64 4.05 6.75
CA ASP A 93 -5.11 5.31 7.34
C ASP A 93 -4.46 5.60 8.71
N GLN A 94 -3.48 4.78 9.11
CA GLN A 94 -2.80 4.94 10.39
C GLN A 94 -1.94 6.22 10.39
N SER A 95 -1.96 6.96 11.50
CA SER A 95 -1.07 8.12 11.69
C SER A 95 0.40 7.72 11.48
N GLY A 96 1.11 8.52 10.68
CA GLY A 96 2.49 8.24 10.24
C GLY A 96 2.58 7.65 8.83
N VAL A 97 1.48 7.19 8.24
CA VAL A 97 1.41 6.93 6.80
C VAL A 97 1.23 8.26 6.08
N GLU A 98 2.14 8.58 5.17
CA GLU A 98 2.01 9.75 4.31
C GLU A 98 1.34 9.35 3.00
N GLU A 99 0.41 10.18 2.51
CA GLU A 99 -0.30 9.96 1.26
C GLU A 99 -0.40 11.25 0.46
N LYS A 100 -0.12 11.15 -0.83
CA LYS A 100 -0.41 12.20 -1.82
C LYS A 100 -1.26 11.60 -2.93
N THR A 101 -2.39 12.24 -3.19
CA THR A 101 -3.37 11.79 -4.18
C THR A 101 -3.56 12.84 -5.25
N VAL A 102 -3.52 12.41 -6.51
CA VAL A 102 -3.80 13.24 -7.68
C VAL A 102 -5.04 12.69 -8.38
N SER A 103 -6.01 13.55 -8.64
CA SER A 103 -7.28 13.17 -9.28
C SER A 103 -7.82 14.26 -10.20
N GLY A 104 -8.84 13.93 -10.99
CA GLY A 104 -9.61 14.90 -11.76
C GLY A 104 -8.77 15.64 -12.81
N GLU A 105 -8.87 16.98 -12.84
CA GLU A 105 -8.16 17.80 -13.82
C GLU A 105 -6.64 17.72 -13.64
N ALA A 106 -6.14 17.75 -12.40
CA ALA A 106 -4.71 17.62 -12.12
C ALA A 106 -4.15 16.27 -12.64
N TYR A 107 -4.94 15.20 -12.50
CA TYR A 107 -4.59 13.89 -13.06
C TYR A 107 -4.48 13.92 -14.59
N ARG A 108 -5.45 14.54 -15.26
CA ARG A 108 -5.51 14.61 -16.74
C ARG A 108 -4.43 15.54 -17.31
N ALA A 109 -4.36 16.77 -16.80
CA ALA A 109 -3.38 17.76 -17.24
C ALA A 109 -1.94 17.32 -16.97
N GLY A 110 -1.72 16.60 -15.87
CA GLY A 110 -0.42 16.05 -15.52
C GLY A 110 -0.04 14.75 -16.25
N GLN A 111 -0.94 14.22 -17.09
CA GLN A 111 -0.77 12.97 -17.85
C GLN A 111 -0.43 11.75 -16.98
N PHE A 112 -1.03 11.67 -15.80
CA PHE A 112 -0.73 10.64 -14.80
C PHE A 112 -1.23 9.23 -15.17
N ASP A 113 -2.02 9.11 -16.23
CA ASP A 113 -2.56 7.85 -16.75
C ASP A 113 -1.51 6.95 -17.41
N SER A 114 -0.62 7.56 -18.19
CA SER A 114 0.43 6.87 -18.93
C SER A 114 1.81 6.99 -18.29
N MET A 115 1.90 7.68 -17.15
CA MET A 115 3.15 7.93 -16.44
C MET A 115 3.59 6.66 -15.73
N ASP A 116 4.88 6.31 -15.80
CA ASP A 116 5.38 5.20 -15.01
C ASP A 116 5.45 5.58 -13.52
N THR A 117 5.63 4.56 -12.68
CA THR A 117 5.65 4.73 -11.22
C THR A 117 6.83 5.56 -10.74
N GLY A 118 8.00 5.49 -11.37
CA GLY A 118 9.16 6.27 -10.96
C GLY A 118 8.95 7.77 -11.21
N ASP A 119 8.50 8.12 -12.40
CA ASP A 119 8.19 9.50 -12.78
C ASP A 119 7.04 10.08 -11.94
N PHE A 120 6.00 9.29 -11.70
CA PHE A 120 4.91 9.68 -10.81
C PHE A 120 5.40 10.01 -9.40
N TRP A 121 6.22 9.14 -8.83
CA TRP A 121 6.76 9.33 -7.49
C TRP A 121 7.66 10.53 -7.37
N ASN A 122 8.57 10.72 -8.32
CA ASN A 122 9.41 11.90 -8.35
C ASN A 122 8.55 13.17 -8.41
N LYS A 123 7.57 13.22 -9.31
CA LYS A 123 6.69 14.39 -9.49
C LYS A 123 5.87 14.71 -8.25
N VAL A 124 5.35 13.71 -7.56
CA VAL A 124 4.47 13.90 -6.40
C VAL A 124 5.27 14.18 -5.11
N TRP A 125 6.47 13.63 -4.97
CA TRP A 125 7.32 13.82 -3.79
C TRP A 125 8.44 14.85 -3.97
N THR A 126 8.47 15.57 -5.10
CA THR A 126 9.35 16.73 -5.25
C THR A 126 9.02 17.77 -4.15
N PRO A 127 10.04 18.33 -3.47
CA PRO A 127 9.86 19.38 -2.46
C PRO A 127 9.28 20.68 -3.04
#